data_AF-A0A8T3ZFG5-F1
#
_entry.id   AF-A0A8T3ZFG5-F1
#
_cell.length_a   1.000
_cell.length_b   1.000
_cell.length_c   1.000
_cell.angle_alpha   90.00
_cell.angle_beta   90.00
_cell.angle_gamma   90.00
#
_symmetry.space_group_name_H-M   'P 1'
#
loop_
_entity.id
_entity.type
_entity.pdbx_description
1 polymer ?
#
loop_
_entity_poly.entity_id
_entity_poly.type
_entity_poly.pdbx_seq_one_letter_code
_entity_poly.pdbx_strand_id
1 'polypeptide(L)'
;MMNALFCLFEKNQVNFPMCNKGIELLENDINSESINHAIFQVLFGVPNNTINEIASNIKSGGIGDEVQVHITVPVVVTTAELYLLNKGISIESIKKSSKTDMILTKVNSIEYQLNPPLHLKEYSRFLIMKYQKNLPEKLYECLIHDTEYIPSRVYLFNYNNLTSELKKLLRSYKSICNAAVEKYIKVTPP
;
A
#
# COMPACT_ATOMS: atom_id res chain seq x y z
N MET A 1 -28.29 0.48 -15.42
CA MET A 1 -27.68 1.36 -14.38
C MET A 1 -26.32 0.77 -14.04
N MET A 2 -25.26 1.35 -14.59
CA MET A 2 -23.90 0.80 -14.59
C MET A 2 -23.16 1.37 -13.38
N ASN A 3 -22.99 0.57 -12.34
CA ASN A 3 -22.20 0.93 -11.17
C ASN A 3 -20.78 0.40 -11.41
N ALA A 4 -19.89 1.30 -11.76
CA ALA A 4 -18.47 0.99 -11.86
C ALA A 4 -17.78 1.39 -10.55
N LEU A 5 -17.28 0.39 -9.83
CA LEU A 5 -16.28 0.61 -8.79
C LEU A 5 -14.94 0.76 -9.51
N PHE A 6 -14.48 2.00 -9.66
CA PHE A 6 -13.18 2.29 -10.23
C PHE A 6 -12.18 2.47 -9.09
N CYS A 7 -11.37 1.45 -8.82
CA CYS A 7 -10.10 1.63 -8.11
C CYS A 7 -9.09 2.23 -9.09
N LEU A 8 -9.20 3.53 -9.39
CA LEU A 8 -8.16 4.26 -10.09
C LEU A 8 -6.93 4.38 -9.18
N PHE A 9 -6.05 3.38 -9.18
CA PHE A 9 -4.64 3.59 -8.83
C PHE A 9 -3.92 4.26 -10.01
N GLU A 10 -4.40 5.44 -10.42
CA GLU A 10 -3.65 6.29 -11.34
C GLU A 10 -2.36 6.76 -10.64
N LYS A 11 -1.25 6.73 -11.39
CA LYS A 11 0.13 7.15 -11.11
C LYS A 11 0.22 8.53 -10.43
N ASN A 12 -0.17 8.65 -9.17
CA ASN A 12 0.11 9.84 -8.38
C ASN A 12 1.24 9.48 -7.42
N GLN A 13 2.45 9.95 -7.77
CA GLN A 13 3.66 9.76 -6.99
C GLN A 13 3.45 10.42 -5.64
N VAL A 14 3.21 9.59 -4.62
CA VAL A 14 3.54 9.98 -3.26
C VAL A 14 5.07 10.17 -3.26
N ASN A 15 5.55 11.31 -2.79
CA ASN A 15 6.98 11.69 -2.82
C ASN A 15 7.82 10.88 -1.81
N PHE A 16 7.73 9.55 -1.87
CA PHE A 16 8.58 8.65 -1.13
C PHE A 16 9.59 8.01 -2.08
N PRO A 17 10.87 7.91 -1.67
CA PRO A 17 11.85 7.14 -2.40
C PRO A 17 11.38 5.70 -2.60
N MET A 18 11.44 5.21 -3.84
CA MET A 18 10.89 3.91 -4.20
C MET A 18 11.97 2.82 -4.17
N CYS A 19 11.64 1.65 -3.63
CA CYS A 19 12.45 0.44 -3.77
C CYS A 19 11.56 -0.78 -4.04
N ASN A 20 12.16 -1.89 -4.47
CA ASN A 20 11.47 -3.15 -4.71
C ASN A 20 12.18 -4.36 -4.07
N LYS A 21 13.29 -4.09 -3.37
CA LYS A 21 14.12 -5.05 -2.65
C LYS A 21 14.76 -4.32 -1.47
N GLY A 22 14.93 -5.03 -0.36
CA GLY A 22 15.63 -4.55 0.82
C GLY A 22 16.26 -5.72 1.55
N ILE A 23 17.29 -5.41 2.34
CA ILE A 23 17.88 -6.33 3.31
C ILE A 23 18.02 -5.60 4.64
N GLU A 24 17.90 -6.32 5.74
CA GLU A 24 18.21 -5.80 7.05
C GLU A 24 19.67 -6.14 7.40
N LEU A 25 20.42 -5.12 7.82
CA LEU A 25 21.79 -5.27 8.29
C LEU A 25 21.79 -5.20 9.82
N LEU A 26 22.29 -6.25 10.45
CA LEU A 26 22.48 -6.36 11.89
C LEU A 26 23.97 -6.19 12.19
N GLU A 27 24.33 -6.01 13.46
CA GLU A 27 25.73 -5.76 13.88
C GLU A 27 26.71 -6.82 13.36
N ASN A 28 26.27 -8.08 13.31
CA ASN A 28 27.11 -9.22 12.90
C ASN A 28 26.41 -10.15 11.91
N ASP A 29 25.29 -9.74 11.30
CA ASP A 29 24.47 -10.60 10.45
C ASP A 29 23.70 -9.82 9.37
N ILE A 30 23.21 -10.52 8.35
CA ILE A 30 22.37 -9.98 7.29
C ILE A 30 21.09 -10.82 7.22
N ASN A 31 19.95 -10.16 7.35
CA ASN A 31 18.66 -10.81 7.20
C ASN A 31 17.97 -10.35 5.91
N SER A 32 17.95 -11.22 4.90
CA SER A 32 17.29 -10.95 3.62
C SER A 32 15.76 -11.09 3.68
N GLU A 33 15.24 -11.76 4.70
CA GLU A 33 13.83 -12.15 4.76
C GLU A 33 12.99 -11.25 5.67
N SER A 34 13.59 -10.60 6.68
CA SER A 34 12.85 -9.84 7.70
C SER A 34 11.96 -8.75 7.12
N ILE A 35 12.46 -7.98 6.14
CA ILE A 35 11.69 -6.94 5.47
C ILE A 35 10.50 -7.54 4.71
N ASN A 36 10.74 -8.61 3.94
CA ASN A 36 9.66 -9.29 3.20
C ASN A 36 8.62 -9.89 4.15
N HIS A 37 9.05 -10.50 5.26
CA HIS A 37 8.15 -11.03 6.28
C HIS A 37 7.28 -9.92 6.89
N ALA A 38 7.86 -8.78 7.27
CA ALA A 38 7.11 -7.65 7.81
C ALA A 38 6.10 -7.10 6.80
N ILE A 39 6.51 -6.97 5.53
CA ILE A 39 5.65 -6.54 4.42
C ILE A 39 4.49 -7.52 4.25
N PHE A 40 4.75 -8.82 4.18
CA PHE A 40 3.71 -9.82 3.99
C PHE A 40 2.77 -9.90 5.19
N GLN A 41 3.26 -9.81 6.42
CA GLN A 41 2.42 -9.76 7.62
C GLN A 41 1.36 -8.65 7.52
N VAL A 42 1.77 -7.45 7.10
CA VAL A 42 0.82 -6.34 6.90
C VAL A 42 -0.13 -6.62 5.74
N LEU A 43 0.39 -7.09 4.60
CA LEU A 43 -0.42 -7.35 3.42
C LEU A 43 -1.47 -8.45 3.61
N PHE A 44 -1.18 -9.50 4.38
CA PHE A 44 -2.17 -10.53 4.72
C PHE A 44 -3.27 -10.00 5.65
N GLY A 45 -3.02 -8.92 6.39
CA GLY A 45 -4.05 -8.23 7.18
C GLY A 45 -5.02 -7.40 6.32
N VAL A 46 -4.57 -6.91 5.17
CA VAL A 46 -5.35 -5.97 4.33
C VAL A 46 -6.69 -6.57 3.87
N PRO A 47 -6.76 -7.77 3.28
CA PRO A 47 -8.03 -8.32 2.78
C PRO A 47 -9.12 -8.41 3.85
N ASN A 48 -8.79 -8.84 5.07
CA ASN A 48 -9.75 -8.91 6.17
C ASN A 48 -10.24 -7.52 6.58
N ASN A 49 -9.34 -6.55 6.74
CA ASN A 49 -9.72 -5.18 7.09
C ASN A 49 -10.61 -4.58 6.01
N THR A 50 -10.25 -4.70 4.74
CA THR A 50 -11.04 -4.19 3.62
C THR A 50 -12.46 -4.78 3.61
N ILE A 51 -12.61 -6.10 3.78
CA ILE A 51 -13.92 -6.74 3.81
C ILE A 51 -14.75 -6.30 5.02
N ASN A 52 -14.12 -6.15 6.20
CA ASN A 52 -14.80 -5.69 7.41
C ASN A 52 -15.30 -4.24 7.27
N GLU A 53 -14.48 -3.35 6.72
CA GLU A 53 -14.87 -1.96 6.45
C GLU A 53 -16.04 -1.88 5.48
N ILE A 54 -15.96 -2.65 4.37
CA ILE A 54 -17.05 -2.77 3.40
C ILE A 54 -18.34 -3.24 4.09
N ALA A 55 -18.27 -4.31 4.89
CA ALA A 55 -19.43 -4.84 5.61
C ALA A 55 -20.00 -3.84 6.63
N SER A 56 -19.15 -3.05 7.28
CA SER A 56 -19.55 -1.98 8.21
C SER A 56 -20.32 -0.87 7.50
N ASN A 57 -19.86 -0.43 6.33
CA ASN A 57 -20.53 0.59 5.52
C ASN A 57 -21.91 0.14 5.04
N ILE A 58 -22.02 -1.13 4.62
CA ILE A 58 -23.30 -1.73 4.22
C ILE A 58 -24.29 -1.72 5.39
N LYS A 59 -23.84 -2.15 6.58
CA LYS A 59 -24.69 -2.23 7.78
C LYS A 59 -25.13 -0.86 8.31
N SER A 60 -24.27 0.15 8.20
CA SER A 60 -24.56 1.50 8.67
C SER A 60 -25.50 2.29 7.74
N GLY A 61 -25.98 1.69 6.65
CA GLY A 61 -26.90 2.35 5.73
C GLY A 61 -26.20 3.29 4.75
N GLY A 62 -24.87 3.22 4.61
CA GLY A 62 -24.07 3.98 3.64
C GLY A 62 -24.31 3.61 2.17
N ILE A 63 -25.38 2.88 1.88
CA ILE A 63 -25.85 2.59 0.52
C ILE A 63 -26.93 3.65 0.19
N GLY A 64 -26.50 4.91 0.08
CA GLY A 64 -27.29 6.07 -0.30
C GLY A 64 -26.41 7.08 -1.06
N ASP A 65 -26.87 8.32 -1.26
CA ASP A 65 -26.19 9.35 -2.08
C ASP A 65 -24.78 9.78 -1.60
N GLU A 66 -24.33 9.29 -0.43
CA GLU A 66 -23.00 9.55 0.11
C GLU A 66 -22.07 8.35 -0.12
N VAL A 67 -21.36 8.35 -1.25
CA VAL A 67 -20.31 7.36 -1.55
C VAL A 67 -19.12 7.56 -0.59
N GLN A 68 -18.97 6.68 0.38
CA GLN A 68 -17.78 6.64 1.24
C GLN A 68 -16.66 5.84 0.58
N VAL A 69 -15.58 6.53 0.19
CA VAL A 69 -14.39 5.90 -0.38
C VAL A 69 -13.43 5.53 0.75
N HIS A 70 -13.17 4.23 0.89
CA HIS A 70 -12.21 3.69 1.86
C HIS A 70 -10.93 3.28 1.15
N ILE A 71 -9.79 3.71 1.70
CA ILE A 71 -8.47 3.37 1.17
C ILE A 71 -7.64 2.77 2.29
N THR A 72 -7.29 1.50 2.15
CA THR A 72 -6.36 0.83 3.06
C THR A 72 -4.95 1.02 2.55
N VAL A 73 -4.12 1.71 3.34
CA VAL A 73 -2.70 1.93 3.02
C VAL A 73 -1.84 1.11 3.98
N PRO A 74 -1.17 0.05 3.51
CA PRO A 74 -0.32 -0.77 4.37
C PRO A 74 0.97 -0.02 4.73
N VAL A 75 1.26 0.01 6.03
CA VAL A 75 2.43 0.67 6.60
C VAL A 75 3.19 -0.29 7.50
N VAL A 76 4.51 -0.33 7.34
CA VAL A 76 5.44 -0.97 8.26
C VAL A 76 6.20 0.12 9.00
N VAL A 77 6.24 0.04 10.32
CA VAL A 77 6.99 0.98 11.16
C VAL A 77 8.19 0.24 11.76
N THR A 78 9.37 0.85 11.68
CA THR A 78 10.60 0.30 12.22
C THR A 78 11.38 1.33 13.02
N THR A 79 12.12 0.88 14.02
CA THR A 79 13.10 1.71 14.75
C THR A 79 14.45 1.76 14.02
N ALA A 80 14.70 0.86 13.07
CA ALA A 80 15.92 0.83 12.28
C ALA A 80 16.03 2.06 11.37
N GLU A 81 17.26 2.50 11.14
CA GLU A 81 17.55 3.53 10.16
C GLU A 81 17.32 3.00 8.74
N LEU A 82 16.72 3.81 7.88
CA LEU A 82 16.44 3.42 6.51
C LEU A 82 17.48 4.03 5.58
N TYR A 83 17.99 3.21 4.67
CA TYR A 83 19.01 3.59 3.70
C TYR A 83 18.60 3.14 2.29
N LEU A 84 18.96 3.93 1.28
CA LEU A 84 18.81 3.58 -0.12
C LEU A 84 20.15 3.61 -0.83
N LEU A 85 20.38 2.63 -1.70
CA LEU A 85 21.52 2.64 -2.60
C LEU A 85 21.41 3.83 -3.56
N ASN A 86 22.49 4.61 -3.65
CA ASN A 86 22.57 5.73 -4.58
C ASN A 86 22.44 5.21 -6.03
N LYS A 87 21.77 5.99 -6.89
CA LYS A 87 21.60 5.62 -8.30
C LYS A 87 22.96 5.51 -8.99
N GLY A 88 23.12 4.49 -9.82
CA GLY A 88 24.33 4.30 -10.63
C GLY A 88 25.54 3.76 -9.86
N ILE A 89 25.38 3.34 -8.61
CA ILE A 89 26.45 2.69 -7.85
C ILE A 89 26.75 1.30 -8.43
N SER A 90 28.03 1.07 -8.74
CA SER A 90 28.54 -0.23 -9.18
C SER A 90 29.00 -1.08 -7.99
N ILE A 91 29.12 -2.40 -8.18
CA ILE A 91 29.70 -3.31 -7.19
C ILE A 91 31.14 -2.87 -6.84
N GLU A 92 31.90 -2.40 -7.83
CA GLU A 92 33.27 -1.95 -7.61
C GLU A 92 33.33 -0.65 -6.80
N SER A 93 32.37 0.26 -7.00
CA SER A 93 32.18 1.45 -6.17
C SER A 93 31.87 1.09 -4.72
N ILE A 94 31.04 0.07 -4.49
CA ILE A 94 30.74 -0.43 -3.14
C ILE A 94 32.02 -0.97 -2.47
N LYS A 95 32.75 -1.84 -3.17
CA LYS A 95 33.99 -2.46 -2.66
C LYS A 95 35.09 -1.45 -2.35
N LYS A 96 35.18 -0.35 -3.11
CA LYS A 96 36.19 0.70 -2.94
C LYS A 96 35.75 1.80 -1.97
N SER A 97 34.48 1.82 -1.55
CA SER A 97 33.99 2.87 -0.66
C SER A 97 34.59 2.73 0.74
N SER A 98 35.03 3.84 1.32
CA SER A 98 35.54 3.90 2.69
C SER A 98 34.50 4.42 3.68
N LYS A 99 33.37 4.93 3.18
CA LYS A 99 32.27 5.46 3.97
C LYS A 99 30.92 5.11 3.37
N THR A 100 29.97 4.84 4.25
CA THR A 100 28.60 4.42 3.92
C THR A 100 27.83 5.50 3.15
N ASP A 101 28.03 6.77 3.48
CA ASP A 101 27.38 7.93 2.85
C ASP A 101 27.75 8.13 1.36
N MET A 102 28.88 7.55 0.92
CA MET A 102 29.27 7.56 -0.50
C MET A 102 28.37 6.67 -1.37
N ILE A 103 27.82 5.61 -0.79
CA ILE A 103 27.06 4.58 -1.52
C ILE A 103 25.59 4.50 -1.11
N LEU A 104 25.25 4.99 0.07
CA LEU A 104 23.90 4.97 0.63
C LEU A 104 23.43 6.38 1.00
N THR A 105 22.16 6.67 0.73
CA THR A 105 21.46 7.85 1.24
C THR A 105 20.53 7.43 2.37
N LYS A 106 20.69 8.04 3.55
CA LYS A 106 19.74 7.87 4.66
C LYS A 106 18.40 8.53 4.31
N VAL A 107 17.30 7.83 4.55
CA VAL A 107 15.94 8.30 4.30
C VAL A 107 15.06 8.09 5.52
N ASN A 108 13.96 8.84 5.61
CA ASN A 108 13.00 8.70 6.72
C ASN A 108 11.89 7.68 6.40
N SER A 109 11.71 7.39 5.12
CA SER A 109 10.55 6.69 4.59
C SER A 109 10.87 6.12 3.20
N ILE A 110 10.25 4.99 2.88
CA ILE A 110 10.41 4.27 1.62
C ILE A 110 9.04 3.78 1.14
N GLU A 111 8.77 3.92 -0.16
CA GLU A 111 7.68 3.21 -0.85
C GLU A 111 8.23 1.90 -1.41
N TYR A 112 7.83 0.78 -0.81
CA TYR A 112 8.19 -0.55 -1.27
C TYR A 112 7.17 -1.04 -2.29
N GLN A 113 7.59 -1.13 -3.55
CA GLN A 113 6.79 -1.64 -4.64
C GLN A 113 6.99 -3.15 -4.77
N LEU A 114 5.89 -3.88 -4.78
CA LEU A 114 5.91 -5.32 -4.99
C LEU A 114 4.78 -5.78 -5.91
N ASN A 115 4.99 -6.94 -6.51
CA ASN A 115 3.92 -7.71 -7.12
C ASN A 115 3.38 -8.68 -6.07
N PRO A 116 2.10 -8.56 -5.66
CA PRO A 116 1.51 -9.46 -4.68
C PRO A 116 1.66 -10.93 -5.12
N PRO A 117 2.17 -11.83 -4.25
CA PRO A 117 2.36 -13.22 -4.60
C PRO A 117 1.01 -13.92 -4.80
N LEU A 118 1.02 -15.01 -5.59
CA LEU A 118 -0.20 -15.74 -5.95
C LEU A 118 -1.01 -16.20 -4.73
N HIS A 119 -0.34 -16.73 -3.70
CA HIS A 119 -1.00 -17.20 -2.48
C HIS A 119 -1.72 -16.09 -1.71
N LEU A 120 -1.24 -14.85 -1.78
CA LEU A 120 -1.93 -13.70 -1.17
C LEU A 120 -3.20 -13.37 -1.95
N LYS A 121 -3.16 -13.47 -3.29
CA LYS A 121 -4.34 -13.34 -4.16
C LYS A 121 -5.37 -14.43 -3.88
N GLU A 122 -4.92 -15.66 -3.71
CA GLU A 122 -5.77 -16.81 -3.37
C GLU A 122 -6.40 -16.65 -1.98
N TYR A 123 -5.62 -16.24 -0.99
CA TYR A 123 -6.13 -15.92 0.35
C TYR A 123 -7.20 -14.82 0.32
N SER A 124 -6.93 -13.77 -0.44
CA SER A 124 -7.88 -12.68 -0.69
C SER A 124 -9.22 -13.20 -1.23
N ARG A 125 -9.18 -14.02 -2.29
CA ARG A 125 -10.38 -14.61 -2.90
C ARG A 125 -11.11 -15.52 -1.92
N PHE A 126 -10.38 -16.35 -1.18
CA PHE A 126 -10.95 -17.20 -0.15
C PHE A 126 -11.75 -16.39 0.88
N LEU A 127 -11.22 -15.26 1.33
CA LEU A 127 -11.95 -14.39 2.27
C LEU A 127 -13.21 -13.80 1.62
N ILE A 128 -13.13 -13.28 0.39
CA ILE A 128 -14.34 -12.77 -0.30
C ILE A 128 -15.42 -13.84 -0.38
N MET A 129 -15.06 -15.06 -0.79
CA MET A 129 -16.00 -16.20 -0.87
C MET A 129 -16.59 -16.53 0.51
N LYS A 130 -15.77 -16.51 1.56
CA LYS A 130 -16.23 -16.74 2.94
C LYS A 130 -17.27 -15.71 3.39
N TYR A 131 -17.13 -14.45 2.95
CA TYR A 131 -18.03 -13.35 3.32
C TYR A 131 -19.16 -13.09 2.29
N GLN A 132 -19.29 -13.91 1.24
CA GLN A 132 -20.28 -13.73 0.16
C GLN A 132 -21.69 -13.42 0.68
N LYS A 133 -22.17 -14.17 1.68
CA LYS A 133 -23.52 -14.02 2.23
C LYS A 133 -23.78 -12.67 2.90
N ASN A 134 -22.73 -11.94 3.26
CA ASN A 134 -22.80 -10.66 3.95
C ASN A 134 -22.59 -9.46 3.00
N LEU A 135 -22.36 -9.73 1.70
CA LEU A 135 -22.08 -8.72 0.70
C LEU A 135 -23.25 -8.64 -0.31
N PRO A 136 -23.63 -7.44 -0.77
CA PRO A 136 -24.50 -7.27 -1.92
C PRO A 136 -23.91 -7.99 -3.14
N GLU A 137 -24.76 -8.68 -3.90
CA GLU A 137 -24.35 -9.51 -5.05
C GLU A 137 -23.43 -8.78 -6.03
N LYS A 138 -23.81 -7.56 -6.45
CA LYS A 138 -22.98 -6.72 -7.34
C LYS A 138 -21.60 -6.41 -6.76
N LEU A 139 -21.51 -6.17 -5.45
CA LEU A 139 -20.24 -5.87 -4.81
C LEU A 139 -19.36 -7.12 -4.70
N TYR A 140 -19.97 -8.27 -4.40
CA TYR A 140 -19.29 -9.55 -4.44
C TYR A 140 -18.72 -9.85 -5.82
N GLU A 141 -19.51 -9.64 -6.89
CA GLU A 141 -19.04 -9.78 -8.28
C GLU A 141 -17.86 -8.85 -8.59
N CYS A 142 -17.91 -7.59 -8.18
CA CYS A 142 -16.76 -6.68 -8.33
C CYS A 142 -15.52 -7.21 -7.61
N LEU A 143 -15.65 -7.61 -6.34
CA LEU A 143 -14.51 -8.02 -5.51
C LEU A 143 -13.89 -9.35 -5.97
N ILE A 144 -14.69 -10.33 -6.42
CA ILE A 144 -14.18 -11.65 -6.78
C ILE A 144 -13.42 -11.63 -8.12
N HIS A 145 -13.81 -10.74 -9.03
CA HIS A 145 -13.18 -10.57 -10.33
C HIS A 145 -12.01 -9.59 -10.30
N ASP A 146 -12.03 -8.62 -9.39
CA ASP A 146 -10.98 -7.64 -9.25
C ASP A 146 -9.93 -8.10 -8.23
N THR A 147 -8.76 -8.53 -8.70
CA THR A 147 -7.62 -8.84 -7.81
C THR A 147 -6.80 -7.60 -7.42
N GLU A 148 -7.16 -6.42 -7.91
CA GLU A 148 -6.38 -5.18 -7.75
C GLU A 148 -6.58 -4.50 -6.39
N TYR A 149 -7.47 -5.02 -5.52
CA TYR A 149 -7.61 -4.48 -4.17
C TYR A 149 -6.46 -4.87 -3.23
N ILE A 150 -5.58 -5.79 -3.62
CA ILE A 150 -4.36 -6.04 -2.86
C ILE A 150 -3.35 -4.94 -3.16
N PRO A 151 -2.91 -4.17 -2.15
CA PRO A 151 -1.95 -3.10 -2.39
C PRO A 151 -0.66 -3.64 -3.00
N SER A 152 -0.21 -3.00 -4.08
CA SER A 152 1.10 -3.24 -4.71
C SER A 152 2.21 -2.40 -4.08
N ARG A 153 1.88 -1.61 -3.06
CA ARG A 153 2.76 -0.65 -2.41
C ARG A 153 2.60 -0.76 -0.91
N VAL A 154 3.72 -0.80 -0.20
CA VAL A 154 3.79 -0.75 1.26
C VAL A 154 4.74 0.36 1.67
N TYR A 155 4.37 1.17 2.65
CA TYR A 155 5.20 2.27 3.11
C TYR A 155 5.98 1.85 4.35
N LEU A 156 7.31 1.96 4.31
CA LEU A 156 8.17 1.73 5.46
C LEU A 156 8.53 3.07 6.08
N PHE A 157 8.28 3.24 7.38
CA PHE A 157 8.59 4.47 8.10
C PHE A 157 9.52 4.20 9.27
N ASN A 158 10.53 5.06 9.41
CA ASN A 158 11.29 5.13 10.64
C ASN A 158 10.42 5.77 11.73
N TYR A 159 10.34 5.12 12.90
CA TYR A 159 9.50 5.51 14.02
C TYR A 159 9.71 6.96 14.46
N ASN A 160 10.97 7.42 14.47
CA ASN A 160 11.31 8.78 14.91
C ASN A 160 10.75 9.87 13.99
N ASN A 161 10.37 9.50 12.76
CA ASN A 161 9.79 10.41 11.77
C ASN A 161 8.31 10.07 11.46
N LEU A 162 7.72 9.10 12.15
CA LEU A 162 6.42 8.52 11.80
C LEU A 162 5.32 9.58 11.63
N THR A 163 5.21 10.52 12.56
CA THR A 163 4.16 11.55 12.51
C THR A 163 4.29 12.46 11.29
N SER A 164 5.51 12.90 10.95
CA SER A 164 5.72 13.76 9.78
C SER A 164 5.52 13.00 8.48
N GLU A 165 5.98 11.75 8.39
CA GLU A 165 5.83 10.93 7.19
C GLU A 165 4.38 10.50 6.96
N LEU A 166 3.63 10.15 8.02
CA LEU A 166 2.19 9.90 7.92
C LEU A 166 1.42 11.14 7.44
N LYS A 167 1.75 12.33 7.95
CA LYS A 167 1.15 13.58 7.46
C LYS A 167 1.42 13.82 5.97
N LYS A 168 2.62 13.51 5.49
CA LYS A 168 2.95 13.59 4.05
C LYS A 168 2.11 12.60 3.25
N LEU A 169 2.07 11.34 3.68
CA LEU A 169 1.28 10.27 3.08
C LEU A 169 -0.21 10.67 2.97
N LEU A 170 -0.81 11.09 4.08
CA LEU A 170 -2.22 11.49 4.13
C LEU A 170 -2.53 12.69 3.22
N ARG A 171 -1.63 13.68 3.12
CA ARG A 171 -1.81 14.81 2.19
C ARG A 171 -1.83 14.34 0.73
N SER A 172 -0.94 13.41 0.37
CA SER A 172 -0.92 12.84 -0.98
C SER A 172 -2.21 12.08 -1.28
N TYR A 173 -2.67 11.22 -0.38
CA TYR A 173 -3.94 10.51 -0.57
C TYR A 173 -5.15 11.44 -0.59
N LYS A 174 -5.19 12.49 0.23
CA LYS A 174 -6.25 13.51 0.17
C LYS A 174 -6.31 14.18 -1.21
N SER A 175 -5.16 14.53 -1.77
CA SER A 175 -5.08 15.11 -3.11
C SER A 175 -5.59 14.14 -4.19
N ILE A 176 -5.26 12.85 -4.06
CA ILE A 176 -5.71 11.80 -4.99
C ILE A 176 -7.23 11.61 -4.88
N CYS A 177 -7.76 11.49 -3.67
CA CYS A 177 -9.20 11.34 -3.44
C CYS A 177 -9.96 12.55 -4.00
N ASN A 178 -9.49 13.77 -3.75
CA ASN A 178 -10.12 14.98 -4.28
C ASN A 178 -10.14 14.99 -5.82
N ALA A 179 -9.02 14.63 -6.46
CA ALA A 179 -8.94 14.55 -7.92
C ALA A 179 -9.87 13.47 -8.49
N ALA A 180 -9.97 12.32 -7.83
CA ALA A 180 -10.91 11.27 -8.21
C ALA A 180 -12.35 11.75 -8.09
N VAL A 181 -12.74 12.33 -6.95
CA VAL A 181 -14.08 12.86 -6.70
C VAL A 181 -14.47 13.93 -7.74
N GLU A 182 -13.57 14.88 -8.05
CA GLU A 182 -13.82 15.88 -9.09
C GLU A 182 -14.04 15.27 -10.48
N LYS A 183 -13.32 14.19 -10.81
CA LYS A 183 -13.48 13.43 -12.06
C LYS A 183 -14.84 12.72 -12.11
N TYR A 184 -15.34 12.20 -10.99
CA TYR A 184 -16.63 11.50 -10.93
C TYR A 184 -17.84 12.44 -10.88
N ILE A 185 -17.76 13.54 -10.15
CA ILE A 185 -18.85 14.54 -10.05
C ILE A 185 -19.11 15.22 -11.40
N LYS A 186 -18.08 15.42 -12.23
CA LYS A 186 -18.25 16.03 -13.57
C LYS A 186 -18.89 15.11 -14.63
N VAL A 187 -19.01 13.81 -14.35
CA VAL A 187 -19.49 12.80 -15.33
C VAL A 187 -20.95 12.41 -15.09
N THR A 188 -21.54 12.82 -13.97
CA THR A 188 -22.98 12.65 -13.70
C THR A 188 -23.71 13.94 -14.05
N PRO A 189 -24.52 14.00 -15.13
CA PRO A 189 -25.42 15.13 -15.35
C PRO A 189 -26.52 15.11 -14.27
N PRO A 190 -27.07 16.30 -13.92
CA PRO A 190 -28.16 16.42 -12.94
C PRO A 190 -29.43 15.66 -13.38
#